data_AF-A0A133Z6Q6-F1
#
_entry.id   AF-A0A133Z6Q6-F1
#
_cell.length_a   1.000
_cell.length_b   1.000
_cell.length_c   1.000
_cell.angle_alpha   90.00
_cell.angle_beta   90.00
_cell.angle_gamma   90.00
#
_symmetry.space_group_name_H-M   'P 1'
#
loop_
_entity.id
_entity.type
_entity.pdbx_description
1 polymer ?
#
loop_
_entity_poly.entity_id
_entity_poly.type
_entity_poly.pdbx_seq_one_letter_code
_entity_poly.pdbx_strand_id
1 'polypeptide(L)'
;MKNELLKDMTFHDLDEVIRAVAAAVKFYNEERPHMSIDMMTPREAALRVGEISKRWISYRENHIKARQNTCVIPEISVPSLADQGFPSRLRPPVNP
;
A
#
# COMPACT_ATOMS: atom_id res chain seq x y z
N MET A 1 3.66 8.81 -15.23
CA MET A 1 4.83 8.77 -14.34
C MET A 1 5.73 7.54 -14.38
N LYS A 2 5.27 6.29 -14.60
CA LYS A 2 6.23 5.17 -14.80
C LYS A 2 6.92 5.20 -16.17
N ASN A 3 6.20 5.68 -17.19
CA ASN A 3 6.70 5.77 -18.57
C ASN A 3 7.67 6.95 -18.83
N GLU A 4 8.22 7.56 -17.80
CA GLU A 4 9.10 8.74 -17.92
C GLU A 4 10.58 8.40 -17.76
N LEU A 5 10.93 7.35 -17.01
CA LEU A 5 12.29 7.12 -16.55
C LEU A 5 13.28 6.76 -17.67
N LEU A 6 12.80 6.09 -18.72
CA LEU A 6 13.60 5.69 -19.87
C LEU A 6 13.02 6.27 -21.18
N LYS A 7 12.12 7.25 -21.04
CA LYS A 7 11.42 7.82 -22.18
C LYS A 7 12.41 8.52 -23.10
N ASP A 8 12.22 8.37 -24.40
CA ASP A 8 13.01 9.04 -25.44
C ASP A 8 14.51 8.66 -25.44
N MET A 9 14.89 7.59 -24.72
CA MET A 9 16.24 7.02 -24.76
C MET A 9 16.37 5.99 -25.88
N THR A 10 17.51 5.99 -26.57
CA THR A 10 17.92 4.96 -27.52
C THR A 10 19.14 4.24 -26.99
N PHE A 11 19.17 2.91 -27.13
CA PHE A 11 20.27 2.06 -26.67
C PHE A 11 20.86 1.31 -27.86
N HIS A 12 22.18 1.17 -27.87
CA HIS A 12 22.94 0.53 -28.95
C HIS A 12 23.47 -0.85 -28.55
N ASP A 13 23.52 -1.14 -27.25
CA ASP A 13 23.89 -2.44 -26.71
C ASP A 13 23.15 -2.74 -25.40
N LEU A 14 23.31 -3.96 -24.92
CA LEU A 14 22.67 -4.44 -23.69
C LEU A 14 23.26 -3.79 -22.43
N ASP A 15 24.54 -3.43 -22.43
CA ASP A 15 25.21 -2.85 -21.28
C ASP A 15 24.72 -1.43 -20.99
N GLU A 16 24.38 -0.66 -22.03
CA GLU A 16 23.69 0.61 -21.91
C GLU A 16 22.31 0.46 -21.25
N VAL A 17 21.53 -0.53 -21.67
CA VAL A 17 20.21 -0.82 -21.09
C VAL A 17 20.34 -1.17 -19.62
N ILE A 18 21.26 -2.08 -19.27
CA ILE A 18 21.48 -2.52 -17.89
C ILE A 18 21.83 -1.31 -17.00
N ARG A 19 22.75 -0.45 -17.45
CA ARG A 19 23.14 0.75 -16.70
C ARG A 19 21.97 1.73 -16.53
N ALA A 20 21.21 2.00 -17.60
CA ALA A 20 20.09 2.92 -17.55
C ALA A 20 18.96 2.41 -16.64
N VAL A 21 18.63 1.12 -16.70
CA VAL A 21 17.64 0.50 -15.81
C VAL A 21 18.11 0.55 -14.36
N ALA A 22 19.38 0.21 -14.09
CA ALA A 22 19.93 0.29 -12.74
C ALA A 22 19.82 1.71 -12.15
N ALA A 23 20.16 2.73 -12.95
CA ALA A 23 20.01 4.13 -12.55
C ALA A 23 18.53 4.51 -12.31
N ALA A 24 17.63 4.12 -13.20
CA ALA A 24 16.20 4.39 -13.08
C ALA A 24 15.58 3.74 -11.82
N VAL A 25 15.97 2.49 -11.52
CA VAL A 25 15.54 1.77 -10.31
C VAL A 25 16.05 2.47 -9.07
N LYS A 26 17.33 2.87 -9.05
CA LYS A 26 17.91 3.62 -7.93
C LYS A 26 17.16 4.92 -7.69
N PHE A 27 16.98 5.73 -8.74
CA PHE A 27 16.25 6.99 -8.67
C PHE A 27 14.82 6.80 -8.14
N TYR A 28 14.09 5.80 -8.65
CA TYR A 28 12.73 5.53 -8.20
C TYR A 28 12.68 5.17 -6.71
N ASN A 29 13.60 4.34 -6.24
CA ASN A 29 13.59 3.82 -4.88
C ASN A 29 14.16 4.77 -3.83
N GLU A 30 15.18 5.57 -4.20
CA GLU A 30 15.99 6.33 -3.25
C GLU A 30 15.78 7.84 -3.33
N GLU A 31 15.30 8.37 -4.46
CA GLU A 31 15.26 9.82 -4.68
C GLU A 31 13.83 10.34 -4.90
N ARG A 32 12.94 9.50 -5.46
CA ARG A 32 11.60 9.96 -5.84
C ARG A 32 10.61 9.87 -4.66
N PRO A 33 10.12 11.00 -4.12
CA PRO A 33 9.06 10.98 -3.10
C PRO A 33 7.73 10.53 -3.72
N HIS A 34 6.93 9.80 -2.96
CA HIS A 34 5.66 9.25 -3.43
C HIS A 34 4.48 9.65 -2.54
N MET A 35 3.46 10.28 -3.12
CA MET A 35 2.27 10.74 -2.39
C MET A 35 1.55 9.63 -1.61
N SER A 36 1.56 8.41 -2.12
CA SER A 36 0.91 7.25 -1.49
C SER A 36 1.56 6.80 -0.18
N ILE A 37 2.81 7.20 0.05
CA ILE A 37 3.60 6.85 1.23
C ILE A 37 4.11 8.12 1.92
N ASP A 38 3.21 9.10 2.08
CA ASP A 38 3.49 10.38 2.75
C ASP A 38 4.67 11.18 2.19
N MET A 39 4.87 11.13 0.86
CA MET A 39 6.02 11.75 0.19
C MET A 39 7.38 11.18 0.62
N MET A 40 7.41 10.01 1.26
CA MET A 40 8.64 9.27 1.45
C MET A 40 9.09 8.65 0.13
N THR A 41 10.38 8.36 0.04
CA THR A 41 10.90 7.44 -0.97
C THR A 41 10.52 6.00 -0.59
N PRO A 42 10.42 5.08 -1.57
CA PRO A 42 10.20 3.67 -1.28
C PRO A 42 11.17 3.10 -0.25
N ARG A 43 12.44 3.51 -0.31
CA ARG A 43 13.47 3.07 0.64
C ARG A 43 13.20 3.56 2.06
N GLU A 44 12.80 4.81 2.24
CA GLU A 44 12.44 5.36 3.55
C GLU A 44 11.19 4.68 4.12
N ALA A 45 10.16 4.46 3.29
CA ALA A 45 8.94 3.80 3.72
C ALA A 45 9.19 2.35 4.14
N ALA A 46 10.11 1.63 3.47
CA ALA A 46 10.48 0.26 3.82
C ALA A 46 11.16 0.16 5.21
N LEU A 47 11.83 1.23 5.66
CA LEU A 47 12.47 1.29 6.97
C LEU A 47 11.51 1.75 8.08
N ARG A 48 10.32 2.23 7.73
CA ARG A 48 9.36 2.76 8.69
C ARG A 48 8.52 1.64 9.28
N VAL A 49 8.27 1.73 10.58
CA VAL A 49 7.42 0.79 11.32
C VAL A 49 6.17 1.52 11.80
N GLY A 50 5.04 0.82 11.80
CA GLY A 50 3.75 1.38 12.20
C GLY A 50 2.97 1.98 11.03
N GLU A 51 2.00 2.83 11.35
CA GLU A 51 1.09 3.37 10.35
C GLU A 51 1.75 4.50 9.53
N ILE A 52 1.58 4.45 8.20
CA ILE A 52 1.96 5.55 7.31
C ILE A 52 0.79 6.54 7.21
N SER A 53 1.08 7.81 7.48
CA SER A 53 0.14 8.92 7.31
C SER A 53 -0.28 9.08 5.86
N LYS A 54 -1.46 8.59 5.51
CA LYS A 54 -2.02 8.75 4.17
C LYS A 54 -2.53 10.18 4.00
N ARG A 55 -2.18 10.81 2.87
CA ARG A 55 -2.70 12.13 2.47
C ARG A 55 -4.09 12.05 1.80
N TRP A 56 -4.65 10.85 1.72
CA TRP A 56 -5.99 10.59 1.23
C TRP A 56 -6.83 9.90 2.30
N ILE A 57 -8.15 10.03 2.19
CA ILE A 57 -9.10 9.35 3.09
C ILE A 57 -9.46 7.99 2.51
N SER A 58 -9.28 6.93 3.30
CA SER A 58 -9.71 5.57 2.97
C SER A 58 -10.90 5.16 3.84
N TYR A 59 -12.13 5.28 3.32
CA TYR A 59 -13.34 4.90 4.05
C TYR A 59 -13.33 3.43 4.50
N ARG A 60 -12.75 2.54 3.67
CA ARG A 60 -12.58 1.12 4.02
C ARG A 60 -11.70 0.96 5.25
N GLU A 61 -10.56 1.62 5.29
CA GLU A 61 -9.63 1.54 6.43
C GLU A 61 -10.25 2.16 7.68
N ASN A 62 -10.92 3.31 7.54
CA ASN A 62 -11.64 3.94 8.66
C ASN A 62 -12.66 2.98 9.27
N HIS A 63 -13.44 2.27 8.43
CA HIS A 63 -14.41 1.29 8.91
C HIS A 63 -13.74 0.06 9.57
N ILE A 64 -12.60 -0.42 9.05
CA ILE A 64 -11.85 -1.51 9.67
C ILE A 64 -11.32 -1.10 11.04
N LYS A 65 -10.70 0.08 11.13
CA LYS A 65 -10.18 0.62 12.40
C LYS A 65 -11.30 0.84 13.42
N ALA A 66 -12.43 1.38 12.99
CA ALA A 66 -13.60 1.56 13.85
C ALA A 66 -14.02 0.24 14.48
N ARG A 67 -14.13 -0.85 13.68
CA ARG A 67 -14.49 -2.19 14.18
C ARG A 67 -13.44 -2.80 15.11
N GLN A 68 -12.16 -2.62 14.81
CA GLN A 68 -11.07 -3.09 15.67
C GLN A 68 -11.10 -2.39 17.03
N ASN A 69 -11.34 -1.07 17.05
CA ASN A 69 -11.45 -0.29 18.27
C ASN A 69 -12.69 -0.68 19.09
N THR A 70 -13.81 -1.03 18.45
CA THR A 70 -15.02 -1.55 19.14
C THR A 70 -14.78 -2.91 19.79
N CYS A 71 -13.81 -3.70 19.35
CA CYS A 71 -13.54 -5.04 19.88
C CYS A 71 -12.62 -5.05 21.13
N VAL A 72 -12.08 -3.90 21.53
CA VAL A 72 -11.29 -3.73 22.76
C VAL A 72 -12.23 -3.28 23.88
N ILE A 73 -13.03 -4.20 24.43
CA ILE A 73 -13.84 -3.97 25.64
C ILE A 73 -13.06 -4.53 26.85
N PRO A 74 -13.05 -3.87 28.03
CA PRO A 74 -12.22 -4.26 29.18
C PRO A 74 -12.57 -5.65 29.70
N GLU A 75 -11.56 -6.32 30.25
CA GLU A 75 -11.64 -7.55 31.06
C GLU A 75 -12.60 -7.39 32.25
N ILE A 76 -13.93 -7.38 32.02
CA ILE A 76 -14.90 -7.56 33.09
C ILE A 76 -16.15 -8.30 32.54
N SER A 77 -16.10 -9.63 32.67
CA SER A 77 -17.24 -10.48 33.09
C SER A 77 -18.40 -10.83 32.10
N VAL A 78 -18.26 -12.05 31.51
CA VAL A 78 -19.29 -13.12 31.27
C VAL A 78 -20.29 -12.98 30.09
N PRO A 79 -20.77 -14.09 29.46
CA PRO A 79 -20.10 -15.28 28.92
C PRO A 79 -20.27 -15.42 27.40
N SER A 80 -19.38 -16.23 26.80
CA SER A 80 -19.48 -16.78 25.45
C SER A 80 -20.89 -17.28 25.10
N LEU A 81 -21.50 -16.74 24.04
CA LEU A 81 -22.68 -17.32 23.40
C LEU A 81 -22.52 -17.32 21.88
N ALA A 82 -22.30 -18.55 21.39
CA ALA A 82 -22.78 -19.12 20.14
C ALA A 82 -22.35 -18.45 18.81
N ASP A 83 -21.31 -19.04 18.25
CA ASP A 83 -21.28 -19.59 16.89
C ASP A 83 -22.58 -19.38 16.07
N GLN A 84 -22.52 -18.50 15.07
CA GLN A 84 -23.47 -18.48 13.95
C GLN A 84 -22.66 -18.22 12.68
N GLY A 85 -22.57 -19.26 11.84
CA GLY A 85 -21.76 -19.29 10.64
C GLY A 85 -22.07 -18.11 9.69
N PHE A 86 -21.00 -17.51 9.15
CA PHE A 86 -21.13 -16.54 8.08
C PHE A 86 -21.41 -17.28 6.76
N PRO A 87 -22.56 -17.07 6.08
CA PRO A 87 -22.68 -17.53 4.71
C PRO A 87 -21.75 -16.67 3.84
N SER A 88 -20.82 -17.34 3.14
CA SER A 88 -19.99 -16.75 2.08
C SER A 88 -20.86 -16.00 1.08
N ARG A 89 -20.99 -14.68 1.24
CA ARG A 89 -21.54 -13.82 0.19
C ARG A 89 -20.46 -13.58 -0.84
N LEU A 90 -20.55 -14.35 -1.93
CA LEU A 90 -20.00 -14.02 -3.23
C LEU A 90 -20.32 -12.55 -3.53
N ARG A 91 -19.30 -11.74 -3.82
CA ARG A 91 -19.50 -10.37 -4.30
C ARG A 91 -20.02 -10.45 -5.73
N PRO A 92 -21.15 -9.81 -6.10
CA PRO A 92 -21.49 -9.70 -7.50
C PRO A 92 -20.47 -8.78 -8.21
N PRO A 93 -20.11 -9.09 -9.46
CA PRO A 93 -19.21 -8.25 -10.23
C PRO A 93 -19.86 -6.91 -10.49
N VAL A 94 -19.16 -5.84 -10.11
CA VAL A 94 -19.54 -4.47 -10.43
C VAL A 94 -18.74 -4.08 -11.66
N ASN A 95 -19.36 -4.13 -12.83
CA ASN A 95 -19.02 -3.25 -13.95
C ASN A 95 -20.25 -3.10 -14.86
N PRO A 96 -20.54 -1.87 -15.34
CA PRO A 96 -21.45 -1.64 -16.46
C PRO A 96 -20.84 -2.08 -17.79
#